data_AF-A0A1Z3N6N4-F1
#
_entry.id   AF-A0A1Z3N6N4-F1
#
_cell.length_a   1.000
_cell.length_b   1.000
_cell.length_c   1.000
_cell.angle_alpha   90.00
_cell.angle_beta   90.00
_cell.angle_gamma   90.00
#
_symmetry.space_group_name_H-M   'P 1'
#
loop_
_entity.id
_entity.type
_entity.pdbx_description
1 polymer ?
#
loop_
_entity_poly.entity_id
_entity_poly.type
_entity_poly.pdbx_seq_one_letter_code
_entity_poly.pdbx_strand_id
1 'polypeptide(L)'
;MIKNLIKESKRDSTPVNHFQMTSQGQKSYFDFSAFRQAQEVRVLNLTKQSGWQGRTLYDARITEYYFTIRFLRFTYNCFRLREYLIDQLNTILFPQLKKLGSCIDSISIEGLPKSEDILELQQKLEKGEIGFKEAIDLSRRF
;
A
#
# COMPACT_ATOMS: atom_id res chain seq x y z
N MET A 1 14.71 -2.30 -19.33
CA MET A 1 14.22 -1.11 -18.59
C MET A 1 14.42 -1.16 -17.08
N ILE A 2 14.42 -2.34 -16.43
CA ILE A 2 14.53 -2.48 -14.96
C ILE A 2 15.91 -2.08 -14.39
N LYS A 3 16.98 -2.16 -15.19
CA LYS A 3 18.36 -1.86 -14.74
C LYS A 3 18.60 -0.38 -14.39
N ASN A 4 17.78 0.56 -14.87
CA ASN A 4 17.96 1.99 -14.61
C ASN A 4 17.36 2.45 -13.28
N LEU A 5 16.31 1.79 -12.77
CA LEU A 5 15.69 2.13 -11.48
C LEU A 5 16.58 1.80 -10.28
N ILE A 6 17.43 0.78 -10.40
CA ILE A 6 18.40 0.41 -9.34
C ILE A 6 19.54 1.42 -9.26
N LYS A 7 19.84 2.14 -10.35
CA LYS A 7 20.96 3.09 -10.42
C LYS A 7 20.62 4.43 -9.76
N GLU A 8 19.35 4.85 -9.78
CA GLU A 8 18.89 6.07 -9.11
C GLU A 8 18.72 5.87 -7.60
N SER A 9 18.35 4.67 -7.15
CA SER A 9 18.29 4.33 -5.71
C SER A 9 19.66 4.39 -5.00
N LYS A 10 20.78 4.37 -5.74
CA LYS A 10 22.13 4.48 -5.19
C LYS A 10 22.65 5.92 -5.04
N ARG A 11 21.92 6.93 -5.52
CA ARG A 11 22.35 8.34 -5.39
C ARG A 11 21.89 9.03 -4.11
N ASP A 12 20.86 8.49 -3.45
CA ASP A 12 20.39 8.97 -2.14
C ASP A 12 20.92 8.14 -0.96
N SER A 13 21.94 7.30 -1.17
CA SER A 13 22.62 6.62 -0.07
C SER A 13 23.64 7.56 0.57
N THR A 14 23.18 8.51 1.38
CA THR A 14 23.95 8.84 2.58
C THR A 14 23.75 7.67 3.57
N PRO A 15 24.77 6.83 3.80
CA PRO A 15 24.64 5.79 4.80
C PRO A 15 24.52 6.46 6.18
N VAL A 16 23.39 6.19 6.82
CA VAL A 16 23.13 6.49 8.22
C VAL A 16 24.27 5.95 9.08
N ASN A 17 24.86 6.88 9.83
CA ASN A 17 25.76 6.74 10.99
C ASN A 17 26.19 5.30 11.32
N HIS A 18 27.44 5.01 11.01
CA HIS A 18 28.19 3.93 11.62
C HIS A 18 28.15 4.13 13.15
N PHE A 19 27.59 3.19 13.91
CA PHE A 19 27.73 3.16 15.36
C PHE A 19 29.21 2.88 15.70
N GLN A 20 30.04 3.92 15.66
CA GLN A 20 31.36 3.90 16.26
C GLN A 20 31.19 4.28 17.73
N MET A 21 31.30 3.29 18.62
CA MET A 21 31.60 3.55 20.04
C MET A 21 33.05 4.02 20.14
N THR A 22 33.35 5.23 19.66
CA THR A 22 34.62 5.89 19.97
C THR A 22 34.53 6.47 21.38
N SER A 23 35.07 5.72 22.34
CA SER A 23 35.37 6.17 23.69
C SER A 23 36.49 7.22 23.67
N GLN A 24 36.19 8.44 23.24
CA GLN A 24 37.02 9.62 23.50
C GLN A 24 36.14 10.84 23.78
N GLY A 25 35.88 11.10 25.05
CA GLY A 25 35.61 12.43 25.60
C GLY A 25 34.29 13.14 25.29
N GLN A 26 33.54 12.77 24.26
CA GLN A 26 32.24 13.39 23.96
C GLN A 26 31.12 12.36 24.03
N LYS A 27 30.18 12.58 24.96
CA LYS A 27 28.92 11.84 25.01
C LYS A 27 28.08 12.22 23.78
N SER A 28 28.26 11.48 22.69
CA SER A 28 27.35 11.54 21.55
C SER A 28 26.03 10.90 21.98
N TYR A 29 25.02 11.74 22.26
CA TYR A 29 23.68 11.27 22.58
C TYR A 29 22.99 10.88 21.27
N PHE A 30 22.65 9.60 21.13
CA PHE A 30 21.84 9.14 20.00
C PHE A 30 20.40 9.62 20.17
N ASP A 31 19.89 10.33 19.18
CA ASP A 31 18.49 10.78 19.15
C ASP A 31 17.59 9.67 18.56
N PHE A 32 16.97 8.91 19.47
CA PHE A 32 16.01 7.86 19.11
C PHE A 32 14.74 8.42 18.42
N SER A 33 14.37 9.66 18.69
CA SER A 33 13.20 10.30 18.07
C SER A 33 13.48 10.59 16.60
N ALA A 34 14.63 11.22 16.31
CA ALA A 34 15.06 11.49 14.95
C ALA A 34 15.24 10.21 14.13
N PHE A 35 15.83 9.17 14.74
CA PHE A 35 15.98 7.87 14.08
C PHE A 35 14.63 7.23 13.74
N ARG A 36 13.68 7.22 14.68
CA ARG A 36 12.33 6.69 14.46
C ARG A 36 11.61 7.46 13.36
N GLN A 37 11.74 8.79 13.33
CA GLN A 37 11.15 9.63 12.29
C GLN A 37 11.73 9.28 10.90
N ALA A 38 13.05 9.14 10.79
CA ALA A 38 13.69 8.76 9.54
C ALA A 38 13.22 7.38 9.05
N GLN A 39 13.03 6.42 9.97
CA GLN A 39 12.49 5.11 9.65
C GLN A 39 11.04 5.19 9.14
N GLU A 40 10.18 5.98 9.78
CA GLU A 40 8.79 6.16 9.36
C GLU A 40 8.68 6.77 7.95
N VAL A 41 9.45 7.83 7.68
CA VAL A 41 9.52 8.45 6.35
C VAL A 41 9.99 7.45 5.30
N ARG A 42 11.01 6.64 5.64
CA ARG A 42 11.53 5.61 4.74
C ARG A 42 10.47 4.56 4.42
N VAL A 43 9.72 4.08 5.41
CA VAL A 43 8.62 3.12 5.20
C VAL A 43 7.56 3.75 4.29
N LEU A 44 7.13 4.97 4.58
CA LEU A 44 6.13 5.68 3.76
C LEU A 44 6.57 5.81 2.30
N ASN A 45 7.85 6.13 2.06
CA ASN A 45 8.39 6.21 0.71
C ASN A 45 8.38 4.86 -0.01
N LEU A 46 8.79 3.79 0.68
CA LEU A 46 8.82 2.44 0.09
C LEU A 46 7.43 1.89 -0.22
N THR A 47 6.44 2.17 0.63
CA THR A 47 5.06 1.66 0.46
C THR A 47 4.12 2.63 -0.25
N LYS A 48 4.64 3.72 -0.82
CA LYS A 48 3.85 4.75 -1.54
C LYS A 48 3.02 4.18 -2.68
N GLN A 49 3.54 3.17 -3.38
CA GLN A 49 2.86 2.53 -4.51
C GLN A 49 1.77 1.56 -4.05
N SER A 50 2.03 0.75 -3.01
CA SER A 50 1.05 -0.20 -2.49
C SER A 50 -0.05 0.47 -1.66
N GLY A 51 0.17 1.70 -1.20
CA GLY A 51 -0.74 2.41 -0.30
C GLY A 51 -0.70 1.92 1.14
N TRP A 52 0.12 0.92 1.45
CA TRP A 52 0.15 0.30 2.78
C TRP A 52 0.55 1.32 3.86
N GLN A 53 -0.39 1.62 4.77
CA GLN A 53 -0.23 2.53 5.91
C GLN A 53 0.56 1.95 7.11
N GLY A 54 1.33 0.87 6.94
CA GLY A 54 1.94 0.17 8.08
C GLY A 54 0.89 -0.30 9.12
N ARG A 55 1.36 -0.58 10.34
CA ARG A 55 0.51 -0.73 11.54
C ARG A 55 0.60 0.52 12.44
N THR A 56 1.09 1.62 11.88
CA THR A 56 1.54 2.77 12.65
C THR A 56 0.53 3.91 12.50
N LEU A 57 0.19 4.56 13.61
CA LEU A 57 -0.52 5.83 13.61
C LEU A 57 0.47 6.91 13.14
N TYR A 58 0.50 7.21 11.84
CA TYR A 58 1.29 8.32 11.28
C TYR A 58 0.68 9.71 11.60
N ASP A 59 -0.31 9.73 12.49
CA ASP A 59 -1.38 10.72 12.64
C ASP A 59 -0.88 12.16 12.82
N ALA A 60 0.27 12.35 13.45
CA ALA A 60 0.81 13.69 13.71
C ALA A 60 1.64 14.29 12.56
N ARG A 61 1.97 13.52 11.50
CA ARG A 61 3.06 13.89 10.56
C ARG A 61 2.72 13.79 9.07
N ILE A 62 1.51 13.38 8.72
CA ILE A 62 1.05 13.33 7.34
C ILE A 62 -0.21 14.16 7.15
N THR A 63 -0.38 14.73 5.96
CA THR A 63 -1.61 15.45 5.64
C THR A 63 -2.78 14.47 5.52
N GLU A 64 -3.97 14.93 5.87
CA GLU A 64 -5.20 14.15 5.74
C GLU A 64 -5.41 13.68 4.29
N TYR A 65 -5.12 14.54 3.31
CA TYR A 65 -5.13 14.18 1.89
C TYR A 65 -4.20 13.00 1.59
N TYR A 66 -2.93 13.06 2.03
CA TYR A 66 -1.96 12.00 1.77
C TYR A 66 -2.37 10.68 2.44
N PHE A 67 -2.91 10.76 3.66
CA PHE A 67 -3.47 9.61 4.35
C PHE A 67 -4.63 8.99 3.53
N THR A 68 -5.62 9.78 3.12
CA THR A 68 -6.79 9.29 2.39
C THR A 68 -6.41 8.67 1.05
N ILE A 69 -5.54 9.30 0.26
CA ILE A 69 -5.09 8.75 -1.03
C ILE A 69 -4.39 7.40 -0.85
N ARG A 70 -3.52 7.28 0.16
CA ARG A 70 -2.86 6.01 0.45
C ARG A 70 -3.84 4.93 0.92
N PHE A 71 -4.82 5.30 1.75
CA PHE A 71 -5.87 4.40 2.18
C PHE A 71 -6.63 3.85 0.97
N LEU A 72 -7.11 4.72 0.09
CA LEU A 72 -7.81 4.32 -1.13
C LEU A 72 -6.94 3.44 -2.03
N ARG A 73 -5.65 3.76 -2.20
CA ARG A 73 -4.72 2.90 -2.97
C ARG A 73 -4.57 1.51 -2.38
N PHE A 74 -4.47 1.42 -1.05
CA PHE A 74 -4.41 0.12 -0.39
C PHE A 74 -5.68 -0.69 -0.62
N THR A 75 -6.85 -0.07 -0.44
CA THR A 75 -8.16 -0.70 -0.69
C THR A 75 -8.28 -1.16 -2.14
N TYR A 76 -7.89 -0.33 -3.10
CA TYR A 76 -7.83 -0.68 -4.52
C TYR A 76 -6.99 -1.94 -4.75
N ASN A 77 -5.78 -2.00 -4.20
CA ASN A 77 -4.91 -3.15 -4.35
C ASN A 77 -5.50 -4.42 -3.73
N CYS A 78 -6.20 -4.31 -2.59
CA CYS A 78 -6.90 -5.44 -1.99
C CYS A 78 -8.04 -5.97 -2.89
N PHE A 79 -8.85 -5.07 -3.46
CA PHE A 79 -9.96 -5.47 -4.34
C PHE A 79 -9.43 -6.07 -5.62
N ARG A 80 -8.38 -5.47 -6.20
CA ARG A 80 -7.73 -5.99 -7.40
C ARG A 80 -7.11 -7.36 -7.17
N LEU A 81 -6.51 -7.59 -6.00
CA LEU A 81 -5.97 -8.90 -5.63
C LEU A 81 -7.09 -9.94 -5.54
N ARG A 82 -8.22 -9.60 -4.91
CA ARG A 82 -9.38 -10.50 -4.84
C ARG A 82 -9.90 -10.86 -6.22
N GLU A 83 -10.12 -9.87 -7.09
CA GLU A 83 -10.55 -10.09 -8.48
C GLU A 83 -9.59 -11.00 -9.22
N TYR A 84 -8.29 -10.72 -9.12
CA TYR A 84 -7.25 -11.53 -9.73
C TYR A 84 -7.27 -12.97 -9.20
N LEU A 85 -7.43 -13.19 -7.89
CA LEU A 85 -7.50 -14.54 -7.32
C LEU A 85 -8.71 -15.31 -7.84
N ILE A 86 -9.88 -14.67 -7.95
CA ILE A 86 -11.08 -15.30 -8.52
C ILE A 86 -10.85 -15.68 -9.99
N ASP A 87 -10.27 -14.76 -10.77
CA ASP A 87 -9.95 -15.00 -12.18
C ASP A 87 -8.94 -16.15 -12.37
N GLN A 88 -7.91 -16.20 -11.52
CA GLN A 88 -6.94 -17.30 -11.54
C GLN A 88 -7.54 -18.64 -11.11
N LEU A 89 -8.44 -18.65 -10.12
CA LEU A 89 -9.19 -19.86 -9.76
C LEU A 89 -10.02 -20.34 -10.95
N ASN A 90 -10.76 -19.43 -11.59
CA ASN A 90 -11.56 -19.73 -12.78
C ASN A 90 -10.72 -20.27 -13.94
N THR A 91 -9.53 -19.71 -14.16
CA THR A 91 -8.65 -20.09 -15.27
C THR A 91 -7.91 -21.42 -15.02
N ILE A 92 -7.53 -21.72 -13.77
CA ILE A 92 -6.66 -22.87 -13.47
C ILE A 92 -7.47 -24.06 -12.95
N LEU A 93 -8.35 -23.83 -11.97
CA LEU A 93 -9.00 -24.90 -11.23
C LEU A 93 -10.15 -25.54 -12.03
N PHE A 94 -11.03 -24.72 -12.60
CA PHE A 94 -12.26 -25.23 -13.24
C PHE A 94 -12.00 -26.08 -14.49
N PRO A 95 -11.03 -25.75 -15.36
CA PRO A 95 -10.68 -26.65 -16.46
C PRO A 95 -10.18 -28.02 -15.99
N GLN A 96 -9.51 -28.09 -14.83
CA GLN A 96 -9.07 -29.35 -14.24
C GLN A 96 -10.23 -30.13 -13.62
N LEU A 97 -11.12 -29.45 -12.88
CA LEU A 97 -12.31 -30.07 -12.30
C LEU A 97 -13.25 -30.62 -13.38
N LYS A 98 -13.40 -29.92 -14.51
CA LYS A 98 -14.18 -30.39 -15.66
C LYS A 98 -13.63 -31.68 -16.25
N LYS A 99 -12.30 -31.82 -16.34
CA LYS A 99 -11.64 -33.08 -16.76
C LYS A 99 -11.89 -34.24 -15.78
N LEU A 100 -12.14 -33.93 -14.51
CA LEU A 100 -12.46 -34.91 -13.47
C LEU A 100 -13.97 -35.20 -13.36
N GLY A 101 -14.79 -34.66 -14.27
CA GLY A 101 -16.24 -34.90 -14.31
C GLY A 101 -17.08 -33.96 -13.46
N SER A 102 -16.51 -32.85 -12.97
CA SER A 102 -17.30 -31.81 -12.27
C SER A 102 -18.19 -31.03 -13.24
N CYS A 103 -19.41 -30.72 -12.80
CA CYS A 103 -20.39 -29.91 -13.52
C CYS A 103 -20.22 -28.40 -13.28
N ILE A 104 -19.29 -28.00 -12.40
CA ILE A 104 -19.10 -26.60 -12.01
C ILE A 104 -18.10 -25.98 -12.99
N ASP A 105 -18.49 -24.87 -13.62
CA ASP A 105 -17.69 -24.21 -14.66
C ASP A 105 -16.95 -22.94 -14.16
N SER A 106 -17.45 -22.26 -13.10
CA SER A 106 -16.81 -21.04 -12.57
C SER A 106 -17.32 -20.67 -11.18
N ILE A 107 -16.55 -19.86 -10.45
CA ILE A 107 -16.99 -19.09 -9.28
C ILE A 107 -17.17 -17.62 -9.67
N SER A 108 -18.31 -17.06 -9.31
CA SER A 108 -18.54 -15.62 -9.26
C SER A 108 -18.93 -15.24 -7.83
N ILE A 109 -18.44 -14.09 -7.37
CA ILE A 109 -18.86 -13.52 -6.08
C ILE A 109 -19.63 -12.25 -6.38
N GLU A 110 -20.90 -12.26 -6.01
CA GLU A 110 -21.80 -11.12 -6.19
C GLU A 110 -21.88 -10.25 -4.93
N GLY A 111 -22.27 -8.99 -5.09
CA GLY A 111 -22.46 -8.06 -3.97
C GLY A 111 -21.17 -7.50 -3.37
N LEU A 112 -20.00 -7.88 -3.88
CA LEU A 112 -18.73 -7.27 -3.50
C LEU A 112 -18.39 -6.09 -4.43
N PRO A 113 -17.87 -4.98 -3.89
CA PRO A 113 -17.40 -3.84 -4.68
C PRO A 113 -16.21 -4.26 -5.53
N LYS A 114 -15.97 -3.56 -6.63
CA LYS A 114 -14.85 -3.80 -7.53
C LYS A 114 -13.74 -2.76 -7.34
N SER A 115 -12.56 -3.07 -7.85
CA SER A 115 -11.42 -2.16 -7.83
C SER A 115 -11.74 -0.86 -8.59
N GLU A 116 -12.59 -0.92 -9.61
CA GLU A 116 -13.10 0.25 -10.32
C GLU A 116 -13.87 1.22 -9.42
N ASP A 117 -14.67 0.72 -8.45
CA ASP A 117 -15.43 1.59 -7.52
C ASP A 117 -14.49 2.47 -6.69
N ILE A 118 -13.31 1.97 -6.35
CA ILE A 118 -12.30 2.73 -5.61
C ILE A 118 -11.64 3.79 -6.50
N LEU A 119 -11.45 3.51 -7.80
CA LEU A 119 -10.94 4.51 -8.75
C LEU A 119 -11.94 5.66 -8.92
N GLU A 120 -13.23 5.36 -8.98
CA GLU A 120 -14.28 6.38 -9.01
C GLU A 120 -14.27 7.23 -7.74
N LEU A 121 -14.13 6.62 -6.56
CA LEU A 121 -13.99 7.35 -5.30
C LEU A 121 -12.75 8.26 -5.29
N GLN A 122 -11.61 7.80 -5.82
CA GLN A 122 -10.42 8.64 -5.95
C GLN A 122 -10.68 9.85 -6.85
N GLN A 123 -11.33 9.66 -7.99
CA GLN A 123 -11.66 10.77 -8.90
C GLN A 123 -12.63 11.78 -8.27
N LYS A 124 -13.65 11.31 -7.54
CA LYS A 124 -14.59 12.18 -6.82
C LYS A 124 -13.86 12.99 -5.74
N LEU A 125 -12.93 12.36 -5.02
CA LEU A 125 -12.11 13.04 -4.03
C LEU A 125 -11.19 14.10 -4.66
N GLU A 126 -10.54 13.78 -5.78
CA GLU A 126 -9.67 14.72 -6.50
C GLU A 126 -10.41 15.94 -7.05
N LYS A 127 -11.68 15.75 -7.45
CA LYS A 127 -12.58 16.84 -7.88
C LYS A 127 -13.18 17.63 -6.71
N GLY A 128 -13.00 17.19 -5.47
CA GLY A 128 -13.61 17.79 -4.29
C GLY A 128 -15.12 17.53 -4.17
N GLU A 129 -15.64 16.52 -4.87
CA GLU A 129 -17.07 16.14 -4.82
C GLU A 129 -17.43 15.41 -3.51
N ILE A 130 -16.45 14.78 -2.87
CA ILE A 130 -16.59 14.08 -1.58
C ILE A 130 -15.49 14.49 -0.60
N GLY A 131 -15.78 14.43 0.70
CA GLY A 131 -14.80 14.72 1.75
C GLY A 131 -13.84 13.55 2.04
N PHE A 132 -12.76 13.80 2.77
CA PHE A 132 -11.78 12.76 3.16
C PHE A 132 -12.40 11.62 3.95
N LYS A 133 -13.16 11.97 4.99
CA LYS A 133 -13.87 11.01 5.83
C LYS A 133 -14.89 10.20 5.04
N GLU A 134 -15.63 10.86 4.18
CA GLU A 134 -16.63 10.22 3.30
C GLU A 134 -15.97 9.23 2.35
N ALA A 135 -14.84 9.58 1.73
CA ALA A 135 -14.09 8.67 0.87
C ALA A 135 -13.62 7.41 1.62
N ILE A 136 -13.14 7.56 2.87
CA ILE A 136 -12.75 6.44 3.73
C ILE A 136 -13.98 5.58 4.08
N ASP A 137 -15.07 6.19 4.52
CA ASP A 137 -16.28 5.48 4.95
C ASP A 137 -16.91 4.72 3.77
N LEU A 138 -17.02 5.33 2.60
CA LEU A 138 -17.53 4.69 1.39
C LEU A 138 -16.64 3.51 0.97
N SER A 139 -15.31 3.65 1.06
CA SER A 139 -14.39 2.55 0.72
C SER A 139 -14.41 1.38 1.72
N ARG A 140 -14.98 1.56 2.92
CA ARG A 140 -15.13 0.52 3.96
C ARG A 140 -16.52 -0.11 4.01
N ARG A 141 -17.51 0.44 3.32
CA ARG A 141 -18.93 0.07 3.43
C ARG A 141 -19.29 -1.27 2.77
N PHE A 142 -18.35 -2.19 2.67
CA PHE A 142 -18.50 -3.44 1.94
C PHE A 142 -17.83 -4.61 2.64
#